data_AF-A0AAV3FM19-F1
#
_entry.id   AF-A0AAV3FM19-F1
#
_cell.length_a   1.000
_cell.length_b   1.000
_cell.length_c   1.000
_cell.angle_alpha   90.00
_cell.angle_beta   90.00
_cell.angle_gamma   90.00
#
_symmetry.space_group_name_H-M   'P 1'
#
loop_
_entity.id
_entity.type
_entity.pdbx_description
1 polymer ?
#
loop_
_entity_poly.entity_id
_entity_poly.type
_entity_poly.pdbx_seq_one_letter_code
_entity_poly.pdbx_strand_id
1 'polypeptide(L)' 'VTNAYETQSIIYTTNIEFSGWGRIFGDPNMAAAIIDRTVHHGRMIRFEGESWRKTHALMQ' A
#
# COMPACT_ATOMS: atom_id res chain seq x y z
N VAL A 1 11.10 2.83 1.02
CA VAL A 1 10.92 2.82 -0.45
C VAL A 1 12.15 3.41 -1.13
N THR A 2 12.51 4.67 -0.91
CA THR A 2 13.66 5.32 -1.58
C THR A 2 14.97 4.52 -1.49
N ASN A 3 15.38 4.11 -0.29
CA ASN A 3 16.65 3.39 -0.13
C ASN A 3 16.68 1.98 -0.76
N ALA A 4 15.51 1.39 -1.00
CA ALA A 4 15.38 0.04 -1.55
C ALA A 4 15.09 0.04 -3.05
N TYR A 5 14.78 1.20 -3.63
CA TYR A 5 14.47 1.33 -5.05
C TYR A 5 15.66 0.81 -5.87
N GLU A 6 15.41 -0.22 -6.69
CA GLU A 6 16.42 -0.91 -7.52
C GLU A 6 17.55 -1.60 -6.75
N THR A 7 17.48 -1.69 -5.42
CA THR A 7 18.51 -2.31 -4.57
C THR A 7 17.99 -3.46 -3.71
N GLN A 8 16.70 -3.47 -3.35
CA GLN A 8 16.10 -4.50 -2.52
C GLN A 8 14.60 -4.67 -2.79
N SER A 9 14.09 -5.90 -2.71
CA SER A 9 12.66 -6.17 -2.73
C SER A 9 11.97 -5.69 -1.44
N ILE A 10 10.80 -5.07 -1.58
CA ILE A 10 9.92 -4.68 -0.47
C ILE A 10 8.51 -5.19 -0.74
N ILE A 11 7.87 -5.72 0.31
CA ILE A 11 6.42 -5.95 0.37
C ILE A 11 5.86 -5.03 1.46
N TYR A 12 4.78 -4.31 1.13
CA TYR A 12 4.01 -3.57 2.11
C TYR A 12 2.52 -3.71 1.79
N THR A 13 1.69 -3.61 2.82
CA THR A 13 0.22 -3.69 2.73
C THR A 13 -0.38 -2.35 3.15
N THR A 14 -1.39 -1.88 2.44
CA THR A 14 -2.14 -0.67 2.79
C THR A 14 -3.63 -0.94 2.66
N ASN A 15 -4.42 -0.39 3.58
CA ASN A 15 -5.87 -0.31 3.44
C ASN A 15 -6.32 1.05 2.86
N ILE A 16 -5.37 1.89 2.45
CA ILE A 16 -5.58 3.22 1.87
C ILE A 16 -5.16 3.18 0.41
N GLU A 17 -6.09 3.54 -0.48
CA GLU A 17 -5.83 3.70 -1.91
C GLU A 17 -4.81 4.82 -2.17
N PHE A 18 -4.07 4.74 -3.28
CA PHE A 18 -3.05 5.73 -3.65
C PHE A 18 -3.54 7.18 -3.69
N SER A 19 -4.82 7.40 -4.03
CA SER A 19 -5.46 8.73 -3.99
C SER A 19 -5.43 9.37 -2.60
N GLY A 20 -5.45 8.56 -1.54
CA GLY A 20 -5.39 9.00 -0.14
C GLY A 20 -3.96 9.24 0.37
N TRP A 21 -2.93 8.86 -0.38
CA TRP A 21 -1.55 8.89 0.11
C TRP A 21 -0.99 10.30 0.29
N GLY A 22 -1.50 11.29 -0.47
CA GLY A 22 -1.13 12.70 -0.28
C GLY A 22 -1.38 13.19 1.15
N ARG A 23 -2.45 12.71 1.80
CA ARG A 23 -2.76 13.02 3.20
C ARG A 23 -1.79 12.34 4.17
N ILE A 24 -1.32 11.14 3.84
CA ILE A 24 -0.45 10.33 4.71
C ILE A 24 0.99 10.84 4.68
N PHE A 25 1.49 11.22 3.51
CA PHE A 25 2.85 11.72 3.33
C PHE A 25 2.98 13.25 3.48
N GLY A 26 1.90 13.93 3.83
CA GLY A 26 1.88 15.37 4.10
C GLY A 26 1.70 16.24 2.85
N ASP A 27 2.18 15.80 1.69
CA ASP A 27 1.92 16.48 0.42
C ASP A 27 1.75 15.53 -0.79
N PRO A 28 1.03 15.97 -1.84
CA PRO A 28 0.79 15.17 -3.04
C PRO A 28 2.05 14.84 -3.86
N ASN A 29 3.06 15.71 -3.87
CA ASN A 29 4.30 15.47 -4.64
C ASN A 29 5.12 14.36 -4.00
N MET A 30 5.23 14.34 -2.67
CA MET A 30 5.89 13.24 -1.96
C MET A 30 5.17 11.92 -2.16
N ALA A 31 3.84 11.91 -2.07
CA ALA A 31 3.04 10.72 -2.36
C ALA A 31 3.27 10.21 -3.78
N ALA A 32 3.23 11.10 -4.79
CA ALA A 32 3.51 10.75 -6.18
C ALA A 32 4.91 10.14 -6.34
N ALA A 33 5.93 10.71 -5.71
CA ALA A 33 7.31 10.19 -5.78
C ALA A 33 7.50 8.81 -5.13
N ILE A 34 6.71 8.48 -4.11
CA ILE A 34 6.73 7.14 -3.48
C ILE A 34 5.97 6.13 -4.34
N ILE A 35 4.81 6.54 -4.88
CA ILE A 35 4.00 5.71 -5.79
C ILE A 35 4.82 5.35 -7.01
N ASP A 36 5.44 6.34 -7.67
CA ASP A 36 6.28 6.17 -8.86
C ASP A 36 7.35 5.09 -8.66
N ARG A 37 8.17 5.23 -7.62
CA ARG A 37 9.20 4.23 -7.26
C ARG A 37 8.65 2.84 -6.96
N THR A 38 7.44 2.76 -6.39
CA THR A 38 6.82 1.46 -6.10
C THR A 38 6.34 0.80 -7.39
N VAL A 39 5.58 1.53 -8.22
CA VAL A 39 4.90 0.94 -9.39
C VAL A 39 5.84 0.69 -10.55
N HIS A 40 7.01 1.34 -10.58
CA HIS A 40 7.99 1.16 -11.65
C HIS A 40 8.40 -0.32 -11.83
N HIS A 41 8.74 -1.01 -10.74
CA HIS A 41 9.07 -2.46 -10.77
C HIS A 41 8.09 -3.33 -9.96
N GLY A 42 7.09 -2.72 -9.34
CA GLY A 42 6.15 -3.40 -8.45
C GLY A 42 4.99 -4.10 -9.15
N ARG A 43 4.23 -4.83 -8.34
CA ARG A 43 2.93 -5.41 -8.70
C ARG A 43 1.95 -5.11 -7.59
N MET A 44 0.78 -4.57 -7.95
CA MET A 44 -0.31 -4.35 -7.01
C MET A 44 -1.16 -5.62 -6.91
N ILE A 45 -1.35 -6.10 -5.69
CA ILE A 45 -2.30 -7.17 -5.38
C ILE A 45 -3.46 -6.52 -4.64
N ARG A 46 -4.64 -6.52 -5.26
CA ARG A 46 -5.86 -6.00 -4.65
C ARG A 46 -6.52 -7.11 -3.84
N PHE A 47 -6.80 -6.82 -2.58
CA PHE A 47 -7.58 -7.71 -1.71
C PHE A 47 -9.00 -7.16 -1.61
N GLU A 48 -9.97 -8.00 -1.96
CA GLU A 48 -11.41 -7.72 -1.86
C GLU A 48 -12.07 -8.80 -1.02
N GLY A 49 -13.19 -8.48 -0.37
CA GLY A 49 -13.96 -9.42 0.43
C GLY A 49 -14.19 -8.97 1.87
N GLU A 50 -14.91 -9.80 2.63
CA GLU A 50 -15.22 -9.51 4.02
C GLU A 50 -13.99 -9.65 4.92
N SER A 51 -13.98 -8.86 6.00
CA SER A 51 -12.97 -9.00 7.05
C SER A 51 -13.06 -10.40 7.67
N TRP A 52 -11.98 -11.18 7.54
CA TRP A 52 -11.88 -12.49 8.18
C TRP A 52 -12.25 -12.46 9.66
N ARG A 53 -11.80 -11.42 10.38
CA ARG A 53 -12.11 -11.23 11.80
C ARG A 53 -13.60 -11.08 12.05
N LYS A 54 -14.33 -10.39 11.17
CA LYS A 54 -15.78 -10.20 11.29
C LYS A 54 -16.53 -11.51 11.07
N THR A 55 -16.18 -12.25 10.02
CA THR A 55 -16.83 -13.51 9.67
C THR A 55 -16.65 -14.59 10.76
N HIS A 56 -15.51 -14.56 11.47
CA HIS A 56 -15.19 -15.54 12.52
C HIS A 56 -15.42 -15.02 13.94
N ALA A 57 -15.89 -13.78 14.12
CA ALA A 57 -16.11 -13.18 15.44
C ALA A 57 -17.16 -13.91 16.29
N LEU A 58 -18.13 -14.58 15.64
CA LEU A 58 -19.23 -15.30 16.27
C LEU A 58 -19.04 -16.82 16.25
N MET A 59 -17.88 -17.33 15.83
CA MET A 59 -17.55 -18.76 15.93
C MET A 59 -17.02 -19.14 17.33
N GLN A 60 -17.62 -18.59 18.38
CA GLN A 60 -17.44 -19.01 19.78
C GLN A 60 -18.78 -19.47 20.34
#